data_AF-T0ZZZ0-F1
#
_entry.id   AF-T0ZZZ0-F1
#
_cell.length_a   1.000
_cell.length_b   1.000
_cell.length_c   1.000
_cell.angle_alpha   90.00
_cell.angle_beta   90.00
_cell.angle_gamma   90.00
#
_symmetry.space_group_name_H-M   'P 1'
#
loop_
_entity.id
_entity.type
_entity.pdbx_description
1 polymer ?
#
loop_
_entity_poly.entity_id
_entity_poly.type
_entity_poly.pdbx_seq_one_letter_code
_entity_poly.pdbx_strand_id
1 'polypeptide(L)'
;MGPTHHGVFDISYLRHIPNMVLMSPKDENELRHMMYTALSHEGPIAVRYPRGEGEGVVLDQSFREIPIGKAEVLSEGSDVTFLAYGQMVPVAVEVARQLSLEGRSVGVVNLRFAKPLDGEVLEKLIAQKRGSFRSKKDL
;
A
#
# COMPACT_ATOMS: atom_id res chain seq x y z
N MET A 1 -20.83 18.06 -1.22
CA MET A 1 -20.14 18.47 0.04
C MET A 1 -18.81 19.10 -0.33
N GLY A 2 -18.36 20.12 0.42
CA GLY A 2 -17.14 20.89 0.11
C GLY A 2 -15.84 20.30 0.70
N PRO A 3 -14.70 20.99 0.52
CA PRO A 3 -13.35 20.49 0.88
C PRO A 3 -13.19 20.14 2.36
N THR A 4 -13.99 20.73 3.25
CA THR A 4 -13.99 20.41 4.69
C THR A 4 -14.50 19.00 5.02
N HIS A 5 -15.15 18.31 4.07
CA HIS A 5 -15.77 16.98 4.27
C HIS A 5 -15.04 15.86 3.52
N HIS A 6 -13.80 16.12 3.07
CA HIS A 6 -13.02 15.18 2.25
C HIS A 6 -12.15 14.21 3.07
N GLY A 7 -12.08 14.37 4.39
CA GLY A 7 -11.33 13.45 5.26
C GLY A 7 -9.82 13.44 4.99
N VAL A 8 -9.24 14.50 4.43
CA VAL A 8 -7.83 14.54 3.98
C VAL A 8 -6.84 14.25 5.12
N PHE A 9 -7.20 14.57 6.36
CA PHE A 9 -6.37 14.40 7.56
C PHE A 9 -6.75 13.19 8.42
N ASP A 10 -7.58 12.28 7.91
CA ASP A 10 -8.04 11.09 8.63
C ASP A 10 -6.89 10.23 9.17
N ILE A 11 -5.89 9.91 8.35
CA ILE A 11 -4.74 9.09 8.75
C ILE A 11 -3.92 9.81 9.81
N SER A 12 -3.58 11.09 9.62
CA SER A 12 -2.81 11.83 10.62
C SER A 12 -3.54 11.95 11.95
N TYR A 13 -4.87 12.13 11.91
CA TYR A 13 -5.72 12.26 13.09
C TYR A 13 -5.93 10.93 13.83
N LEU A 14 -5.94 9.79 13.13
CA LEU A 14 -6.17 8.49 13.78
C LEU A 14 -4.85 7.80 14.20
N ARG A 15 -3.73 8.12 13.54
CA ARG A 15 -2.46 7.37 13.70
C ARG A 15 -1.88 7.44 15.11
N HIS A 16 -2.16 8.48 15.87
CA HIS A 16 -1.68 8.61 17.25
C HIS A 16 -2.54 7.85 18.28
N ILE A 17 -3.71 7.33 17.91
CA ILE A 17 -4.56 6.53 18.82
C ILE A 17 -3.89 5.17 19.08
N PRO A 18 -3.63 4.79 20.35
CA PRO A 18 -3.02 3.50 20.68
C PRO A 18 -3.83 2.30 20.18
N ASN A 19 -3.14 1.20 19.85
CA ASN A 19 -3.75 -0.08 19.44
C ASN A 19 -4.67 -0.01 18.21
N MET A 20 -4.66 1.10 17.46
CA MET A 20 -5.46 1.27 16.26
C MET A 20 -4.76 0.74 15.01
N VAL A 21 -5.52 0.04 14.17
CA VAL A 21 -5.12 -0.38 12.82
C VAL A 21 -5.70 0.60 11.80
N LEU A 22 -4.88 1.03 10.85
CA LEU A 22 -5.27 1.90 9.75
C LEU A 22 -4.92 1.22 8.43
N MET A 23 -5.92 0.88 7.63
CA MET A 23 -5.74 0.22 6.34
C MET A 23 -6.50 0.90 5.21
N SER A 24 -6.01 0.76 3.98
CA SER A 24 -6.67 1.30 2.77
C SER A 24 -6.47 0.34 1.60
N PRO A 25 -7.55 -0.15 1.00
CA PRO A 25 -7.48 -1.13 -0.07
C PRO A 25 -7.10 -0.48 -1.39
N LYS A 26 -6.33 -1.18 -2.22
CA LYS A 26 -6.02 -0.76 -3.59
C LYS A 26 -7.22 -0.87 -4.55
N ASP A 27 -8.09 -1.85 -4.32
CA ASP A 27 -9.22 -2.23 -5.18
C ASP A 27 -10.36 -2.88 -4.37
N GLU A 28 -11.43 -3.26 -5.06
CA GLU A 28 -12.64 -3.85 -4.46
C GLU A 28 -12.41 -5.24 -3.88
N ASN A 29 -11.53 -6.04 -4.49
CA ASN A 29 -11.21 -7.37 -4.00
C ASN A 29 -10.40 -7.28 -2.70
N GLU A 30 -9.46 -6.32 -2.61
CA GLU A 30 -8.75 -6.06 -1.37
C GLU A 30 -9.65 -5.44 -0.30
N LEU A 31 -10.61 -4.58 -0.68
CA LEU A 31 -11.58 -4.00 0.25
C LEU A 31 -12.37 -5.09 0.98
N ARG A 32 -12.91 -6.09 0.26
CA ARG A 32 -13.69 -7.16 0.91
C ARG A 32 -12.84 -8.01 1.86
N HIS A 33 -11.58 -8.27 1.54
CA HIS A 33 -10.66 -9.00 2.42
C HIS A 33 -10.26 -8.17 3.64
N MET A 34 -10.05 -6.86 3.46
CA MET A 34 -9.85 -5.92 4.57
C MET A 34 -11.08 -5.85 5.47
N MET A 35 -12.29 -5.78 4.92
CA MET A 35 -13.53 -5.82 5.71
C MET A 35 -13.66 -7.11 6.51
N TYR A 36 -13.36 -8.26 5.89
CA TYR A 36 -13.36 -9.55 6.60
C TYR A 36 -12.30 -9.61 7.72
N THR A 37 -11.10 -9.07 7.47
CA THR A 37 -10.04 -8.93 8.47
C THR A 37 -10.50 -8.05 9.64
N ALA A 38 -11.19 -6.94 9.37
CA ALA A 38 -11.69 -6.04 10.39
C ALA A 38 -12.76 -6.70 11.28
N LEU A 39 -13.64 -7.53 10.71
CA LEU A 39 -14.64 -8.27 11.48
C LEU A 39 -14.02 -9.36 12.36
N SER A 40 -12.85 -9.85 12.01
CA SER A 40 -12.14 -10.93 12.72
C SER A 40 -11.12 -10.41 13.73
N HIS A 41 -10.86 -9.10 13.77
CA HIS A 41 -9.84 -8.50 14.62
C HIS A 41 -10.40 -8.03 15.97
N GLU A 42 -9.71 -8.39 17.05
CA GLU A 42 -9.98 -7.88 18.40
C GLU A 42 -9.31 -6.51 18.61
N GLY A 43 -9.95 -5.45 18.12
CA GLY A 43 -9.45 -4.09 18.31
C GLY A 43 -10.01 -3.07 17.31
N PRO A 44 -9.72 -1.78 17.51
CA PRO A 44 -10.21 -0.73 16.61
C PRO A 44 -9.45 -0.74 15.28
N ILE A 45 -10.20 -0.87 14.18
CA ILE A 45 -9.69 -0.65 12.82
C ILE A 45 -10.42 0.51 12.14
N ALA A 46 -9.68 1.38 11.45
CA ALA A 46 -10.23 2.25 10.43
C ALA A 46 -9.83 1.79 9.03
N VAL A 47 -10.83 1.64 8.17
CA VAL A 47 -10.66 1.33 6.74
C VAL A 47 -10.91 2.61 5.95
N ARG A 48 -9.84 3.16 5.34
CA ARG A 48 -9.94 4.30 4.41
C ARG A 48 -10.24 3.77 3.02
N TYR A 49 -11.49 3.75 2.62
CA TYR A 49 -11.92 3.35 1.28
C TYR A 49 -12.22 4.58 0.40
N PRO A 50 -12.00 4.50 -0.92
CA PRO A 50 -12.29 5.60 -1.84
C PRO A 50 -13.77 5.93 -1.94
N ARG A 51 -14.08 7.18 -2.30
CA ARG A 51 -15.41 7.63 -2.73
C ARG A 51 -15.59 7.64 -4.25
N GLY A 52 -14.59 7.16 -4.99
CA GLY A 52 -14.60 7.07 -6.44
C GLY A 52 -15.24 5.78 -6.95
N GLU A 53 -15.16 5.59 -8.27
CA GLU A 53 -15.57 4.36 -8.92
C GLU A 53 -14.61 3.22 -8.58
N GLY A 54 -15.12 2.00 -8.57
CA GLY A 54 -14.31 0.80 -8.51
C GLY A 54 -13.72 0.46 -9.89
N GLU A 55 -12.60 -0.24 -9.90
CA GLU A 55 -11.92 -0.68 -11.14
C GLU A 55 -12.62 -1.89 -11.79
N GLY A 56 -13.59 -2.52 -11.11
CA GLY A 56 -14.31 -3.69 -11.57
C GLY A 56 -13.47 -4.97 -11.56
N VAL A 57 -12.50 -5.07 -10.65
CA VAL A 57 -11.58 -6.22 -10.57
C VAL A 57 -12.33 -7.53 -10.30
N VAL A 58 -11.75 -8.64 -10.75
CA VAL A 58 -12.26 -9.97 -10.45
C VAL A 58 -12.23 -10.20 -8.93
N LEU A 59 -13.36 -10.62 -8.38
CA LEU A 59 -13.50 -10.87 -6.96
C LEU A 59 -13.25 -12.34 -6.63
N ASP A 60 -12.53 -12.59 -5.53
CA ASP A 60 -12.28 -13.95 -5.05
C ASP A 60 -13.59 -14.62 -4.59
N GLN A 61 -13.69 -15.94 -4.69
CA GLN A 61 -14.90 -16.65 -4.25
C GLN A 61 -15.01 -16.67 -2.72
N SER A 62 -13.90 -16.86 -2.02
CA SER A 62 -13.81 -16.87 -0.56
C SER A 62 -13.18 -15.59 -0.03
N PHE A 63 -13.54 -15.23 1.21
CA PHE A 63 -12.82 -14.19 1.95
C PHE A 63 -11.55 -14.77 2.57
N ARG A 64 -10.53 -13.92 2.73
CA ARG A 64 -9.32 -14.24 3.48
C ARG A 64 -8.92 -13.09 4.38
N GLU A 65 -8.30 -13.43 5.50
CA GLU A 65 -7.66 -12.43 6.35
C GLU A 65 -6.39 -11.91 5.70
N ILE A 66 -6.18 -10.60 5.78
CA ILE A 66 -4.94 -9.94 5.43
C ILE A 66 -4.11 -9.82 6.71
N PRO A 67 -2.88 -10.37 6.75
CA PRO A 67 -2.03 -10.21 7.91
C PRO A 67 -1.80 -8.73 8.24
N ILE A 68 -2.20 -8.31 9.44
CA ILE A 68 -2.13 -6.92 9.87
C ILE A 68 -0.68 -6.43 9.85
N GLY A 69 -0.45 -5.28 9.22
CA GLY A 69 0.88 -4.68 9.09
C GLY A 69 1.76 -5.31 8.03
N LYS A 70 1.23 -6.18 7.17
CA LYS A 70 1.98 -6.75 6.04
C LYS A 70 1.60 -6.08 4.72
N ALA A 71 2.63 -5.62 4.03
CA ALA A 71 2.52 -5.06 2.69
C ALA A 71 2.47 -6.18 1.64
N GLU A 72 2.12 -5.80 0.41
CA GLU A 72 2.16 -6.66 -0.76
C GLU A 72 3.13 -6.08 -1.80
N VAL A 73 4.15 -6.85 -2.15
CA VAL A 73 5.06 -6.52 -3.25
C VAL A 73 4.39 -6.95 -4.55
N LEU A 74 3.97 -5.98 -5.36
CA LEU A 74 3.30 -6.23 -6.65
C LEU A 74 4.32 -6.47 -7.77
N SER A 75 5.45 -5.77 -7.71
CA SER A 75 6.59 -5.99 -8.60
C SER A 75 7.90 -5.64 -7.90
N GLU A 76 8.98 -6.37 -8.22
CA GLU A 76 10.33 -6.02 -7.81
C GLU A 76 11.00 -5.11 -8.86
N GLY A 77 11.91 -4.24 -8.42
CA GLY A 77 12.70 -3.41 -9.33
C GLY A 77 13.94 -2.81 -8.66
N SER A 78 15.00 -2.60 -9.44
CA SER A 78 16.31 -2.16 -8.95
C SER A 78 16.51 -0.65 -8.97
N ASP A 79 15.94 0.06 -9.96
CA ASP A 79 16.21 1.48 -10.19
C ASP A 79 15.37 2.37 -9.29
N VAL A 80 14.08 2.07 -9.16
CA VAL A 80 13.13 2.80 -8.31
C VAL A 80 12.05 1.86 -7.77
N THR A 81 11.51 2.16 -6.60
CA THR A 81 10.40 1.41 -6.00
C THR A 81 9.35 2.40 -5.51
N PHE A 82 8.12 2.27 -5.99
CA PHE A 82 6.98 3.04 -5.49
C PHE A 82 6.39 2.36 -4.26
N LEU A 83 6.30 3.11 -3.16
CA LEU A 83 5.53 2.74 -1.98
C LEU A 83 4.17 3.43 -2.08
N ALA A 84 3.12 2.67 -2.40
CA ALA A 84 1.80 3.21 -2.64
C ALA A 84 0.80 2.69 -1.59
N TYR A 85 -0.27 3.46 -1.37
CA TYR A 85 -1.29 3.19 -0.37
C TYR A 85 -2.68 3.53 -0.90
N GLY A 86 -3.63 2.60 -0.74
CA GLY A 86 -4.99 2.77 -1.24
C GLY A 86 -5.06 3.02 -2.74
N GLN A 87 -5.82 4.04 -3.14
CA GLN A 87 -6.04 4.42 -4.54
C GLN A 87 -4.79 4.87 -5.31
N MET A 88 -3.69 5.17 -4.62
CA MET A 88 -2.44 5.48 -5.31
C MET A 88 -1.75 4.23 -5.85
N VAL A 89 -2.20 3.02 -5.46
CA VAL A 89 -1.59 1.76 -5.90
C VAL A 89 -1.80 1.51 -7.40
N PRO A 90 -3.03 1.56 -7.97
CA PRO A 90 -3.20 1.44 -9.42
C PRO A 90 -2.42 2.50 -10.20
N VAL A 91 -2.38 3.74 -9.70
CA VAL A 91 -1.59 4.84 -10.29
C VAL A 91 -0.10 4.49 -10.31
N ALA A 92 0.44 3.96 -9.21
CA ALA A 92 1.85 3.55 -9.14
C ALA A 92 2.17 2.38 -10.08
N VAL A 93 1.24 1.43 -10.23
CA VAL A 93 1.38 0.31 -11.19
C VAL A 93 1.46 0.84 -12.63
N GLU A 94 0.58 1.76 -13.00
CA GLU A 94 0.59 2.34 -14.35
C GLU A 94 1.86 3.16 -14.62
N VAL A 95 2.30 3.98 -13.65
CA VAL A 95 3.56 4.72 -13.78
C VAL A 95 4.76 3.78 -13.90
N ALA A 96 4.78 2.70 -13.11
CA ALA A 96 5.83 1.68 -13.20
C ALA A 96 5.87 1.01 -14.58
N ARG A 97 4.71 0.71 -15.15
CA ARG A 97 4.59 0.16 -16.50
C ARG A 97 5.18 1.12 -17.56
N GLN A 98 4.86 2.41 -17.48
CA GLN A 98 5.38 3.41 -18.42
C GLN A 98 6.90 3.55 -18.34
N LEU A 99 7.44 3.65 -17.13
CA LEU A 99 8.90 3.73 -16.93
C LEU A 99 9.62 2.43 -17.33
N SER A 100 8.95 1.28 -17.25
CA SER A 100 9.49 0.01 -17.71
C SER A 100 9.63 -0.02 -19.25
N LEU A 101 8.72 0.63 -19.99
CA LEU A 101 8.84 0.80 -21.44
C LEU A 101 10.03 1.69 -21.83
N GLU A 102 10.46 2.57 -20.94
CA GLU A 102 11.69 3.38 -21.09
C GLU A 102 12.97 2.61 -20.66
N GLY A 103 12.85 1.33 -20.32
CA GLY A 103 13.99 0.48 -19.91
C GLY A 103 14.41 0.61 -18.45
N ARG A 104 13.55 1.14 -17.57
CA ARG A 104 13.83 1.24 -16.12
C ARG A 104 13.26 0.03 -15.37
N SER A 105 14.02 -0.48 -14.41
CA SER A 105 13.57 -1.52 -13.49
C SER A 105 12.82 -0.91 -12.30
N VAL A 106 11.49 -1.02 -12.30
CA VAL A 106 10.61 -0.31 -11.37
C VAL A 106 9.78 -1.29 -10.53
N GLY A 107 9.95 -1.22 -9.21
CA GLY A 107 9.15 -1.98 -8.25
C GLY A 107 7.92 -1.20 -7.76
N VAL A 108 6.89 -1.93 -7.33
CA VAL A 108 5.70 -1.36 -6.70
C VAL A 108 5.33 -2.18 -5.47
N VAL A 109 5.11 -1.49 -4.36
CA VAL A 109 4.65 -2.07 -3.10
C VAL A 109 3.35 -1.41 -2.70
N ASN A 110 2.31 -2.24 -2.56
CA ASN A 110 1.08 -1.87 -1.89
C ASN A 110 1.30 -1.98 -0.37
N LEU A 111 1.38 -0.85 0.32
CA LEU A 111 1.63 -0.81 1.75
C LEU A 111 0.50 -1.43 2.57
N ARG A 112 -0.75 -1.41 2.07
CA ARG A 112 -2.01 -1.83 2.73
C ARG A 112 -2.37 -1.12 4.03
N PHE A 113 -1.39 -0.87 4.88
CA PHE A 113 -1.52 -0.33 6.22
C PHE A 113 -0.72 0.97 6.35
N ALA A 114 -1.34 1.99 6.94
CA ALA A 114 -0.63 3.17 7.45
C ALA A 114 -0.18 2.97 8.91
N LYS A 115 -0.82 2.01 9.62
CA LYS A 115 -0.48 1.59 10.98
C LYS A 115 -1.05 0.18 11.25
N PRO A 116 -0.24 -0.78 11.74
CA PRO A 116 1.23 -0.74 11.75
C PRO A 116 1.80 -0.77 10.32
N LEU A 117 3.01 -0.24 10.13
CA LEU A 117 3.73 -0.34 8.85
C LEU A 117 4.49 -1.67 8.78
N ASP A 118 4.72 -2.16 7.57
CA ASP A 118 5.56 -3.35 7.34
C ASP A 118 7.06 -3.00 7.45
N GLY A 119 7.61 -3.13 8.66
CA GLY A 119 9.02 -2.85 8.92
C GLY A 119 9.97 -3.74 8.13
N GLU A 120 9.63 -5.02 7.95
CA GLU A 120 10.48 -6.00 7.25
C GLU A 120 10.66 -5.63 5.77
N VAL A 121 9.55 -5.28 5.09
CA VAL A 121 9.60 -4.85 3.69
C VAL A 121 10.39 -3.55 3.56
N LEU A 122 10.19 -2.59 4.45
CA LEU A 122 10.92 -1.32 4.43
C LEU A 122 12.43 -1.52 4.64
N GLU A 123 12.82 -2.38 5.58
CA GLU A 123 14.23 -2.72 5.80
C GLU A 123 14.88 -3.40 4.58
N LYS A 124 14.18 -4.37 3.96
CA LYS A 124 14.64 -5.02 2.73
C LYS A 124 14.91 -4.00 1.62
N LEU A 125 13.97 -3.08 1.39
CA LEU A 125 14.09 -2.05 0.35
C LEU A 125 15.24 -1.07 0.62
N ILE A 126 15.41 -0.64 1.88
CA ILE A 126 16.53 0.23 2.28
C ILE A 126 17.87 -0.47 2.05
N ALA A 127 17.97 -1.75 2.41
CA ALA A 127 19.19 -2.54 2.21
C ALA A 127 19.55 -2.68 0.71
N GLN A 128 18.57 -2.97 -0.14
CA GLN A 128 18.75 -3.05 -1.60
C GLN A 128 19.29 -1.73 -2.18
N LYS A 129 18.74 -0.58 -1.76
CA LYS A 129 19.21 0.73 -2.24
C LYS A 129 20.61 1.08 -1.74
N ARG A 130 20.96 0.73 -0.50
CA ARG A 130 22.32 0.95 0.03
C ARG A 130 23.39 0.19 -0.76
N GLY A 131 23.08 -1.02 -1.24
CA GLY A 131 23.97 -1.78 -2.13
C GLY A 131 24.20 -1.07 -3.47
N SER A 132 23.14 -0.52 -4.06
CA SER A 132 23.21 0.23 -5.33
C SER A 132 24.04 1.52 -5.24
N PHE A 133 23.96 2.25 -4.11
CA PHE A 133 24.76 3.46 -3.89
C PHE A 133 26.25 3.19 -3.66
N ARG A 134 26.62 2.07 -3.03
CA ARG A 134 28.04 1.71 -2.85
C ARG A 134 28.73 1.35 -4.16
N SER A 135 28.02 0.73 -5.10
CA SER A 135 28.59 0.31 -6.39
C SER A 135 28.94 1.46 -7.35
N LYS A 136 28.45 2.69 -7.11
CA LYS A 136 28.71 3.86 -7.98
C LYS A 136 29.88 4.75 -7.52
N LYS A 137 30.65 4.35 -6.51
CA LYS A 137 31.81 5.12 -6.00
C LYS A 137 33.19 4.58 -6.42
N ASP A 138 33.23 3.52 -7.23
CA ASP A 138 34.48 2.88 -7.69
C ASP A 138 34.79 3.11 -9.18
N LEU A 139 34.39 4.26 -9.73
CA LEU A 139 34.75 4.72 -11.09
C LEU A 139 35.20 6.18 -11.05
#